data_AF-A0A945SFI8-F1
#
_entry.id   AF-A0A945SFI8-F1
#
_cell.length_a   1.000
_cell.length_b   1.000
_cell.length_c   1.000
_cell.angle_alpha   90.00
_cell.angle_beta   90.00
_cell.angle_gamma   90.00
#
_symmetry.space_group_name_H-M   'P 1'
#
loop_
_entity.id
_entity.type
_entity.pdbx_description
1 polymer ?
#
loop_
_entity_poly.entity_id
_entity_poly.type
_entity_poly.pdbx_seq_one_letter_code
_entity_poly.pdbx_strand_id
1 'polypeptide(L)'
;MREDLTKINNTTYSLDKIFPDAQDFLPLLGTDYVEYYVGNAKQAAHFYKTALGFQSLAYAGLETGVTDRTSYVVVQDKIRIVFTTPMPGEDNEIFDHIKKHGDGVKVIALWVDDANKAWEETTSRGAESYLEPKTEKDNDGEVATSGIKIYGDT
;
A
#
# COMPACT_ATOMS: atom_id res chain seq x y z
N MET A 1 9.64 -29.26 -32.55
CA MET A 1 8.57 -29.39 -31.56
C MET A 1 8.75 -28.20 -30.61
N ARG A 2 7.89 -27.19 -30.66
CA ARG A 2 8.03 -25.99 -29.79
C ARG A 2 7.42 -26.35 -28.43
N GLU A 3 8.16 -26.13 -27.35
CA GLU A 3 7.66 -26.35 -26.00
C GLU A 3 6.50 -25.37 -25.70
N ASP A 4 5.44 -25.92 -25.11
CA ASP A 4 4.26 -25.18 -24.69
C ASP A 4 4.56 -24.42 -23.39
N LEU A 5 4.93 -23.15 -23.54
CA LEU A 5 5.32 -22.25 -22.45
C LEU A 5 4.15 -21.91 -21.50
N THR A 6 2.91 -22.32 -21.81
CA THR A 6 1.73 -22.06 -20.95
C THR A 6 1.70 -22.93 -19.70
N LYS A 7 2.57 -23.93 -19.60
CA LYS A 7 2.66 -24.87 -18.45
C LYS A 7 3.81 -24.57 -17.48
N ILE A 8 4.54 -23.48 -17.69
CA ILE A 8 5.63 -23.10 -16.80
C ILE A 8 5.01 -22.42 -15.57
N ASN A 9 4.91 -23.14 -14.47
CA ASN A 9 4.64 -22.57 -13.15
C ASN A 9 5.86 -21.71 -12.77
N ASN A 10 5.79 -20.40 -13.00
CA ASN A 10 6.94 -19.51 -12.82
C ASN A 10 7.38 -19.34 -11.36
N THR A 11 6.58 -19.73 -10.36
CA THR A 11 6.96 -19.67 -8.94
C THR A 11 6.10 -20.57 -8.06
N THR A 12 6.73 -21.38 -7.20
CA THR A 12 6.09 -22.01 -6.04
C THR A 12 6.14 -21.01 -4.89
N TYR A 13 5.01 -20.44 -4.49
CA TYR A 13 4.92 -19.41 -3.44
C TYR A 13 5.08 -19.93 -2.01
N SER A 14 5.65 -21.11 -1.80
CA SER A 14 5.96 -21.60 -0.46
C SER A 14 7.40 -21.23 -0.11
N LEU A 15 7.59 -20.12 0.60
CA LEU A 15 8.86 -19.84 1.28
C LEU A 15 9.15 -21.01 2.21
N ASP A 16 10.36 -21.57 2.15
CA ASP A 16 10.78 -22.64 3.05
C ASP A 16 10.69 -22.12 4.49
N LYS A 17 9.85 -22.76 5.30
CA LYS A 17 9.70 -22.41 6.71
C LYS A 17 10.96 -22.83 7.46
N ILE A 18 11.86 -21.87 7.68
CA ILE A 18 13.18 -22.08 8.32
C ILE A 18 13.02 -22.66 9.74
N PHE A 19 11.90 -22.36 10.41
CA PHE A 19 11.55 -22.86 11.74
C PHE A 19 10.22 -23.62 11.69
N PRO A 20 10.25 -24.96 11.55
CA PRO A 20 9.04 -25.79 11.41
C PRO A 20 8.04 -25.56 12.55
N ASP A 21 8.54 -25.39 13.77
CA ASP A 21 7.77 -25.25 15.00
C ASP A 21 7.33 -23.80 15.29
N ALA A 22 7.85 -22.81 14.57
CA ALA A 22 7.46 -21.42 14.79
C ALA A 22 6.00 -21.21 14.37
N GLN A 23 5.15 -20.78 15.29
CA GLN A 23 3.77 -20.44 14.95
C GLN A 23 3.76 -19.12 14.16
N ASP A 24 3.26 -19.16 12.93
CA ASP A 24 3.02 -17.95 12.15
C ASP A 24 1.76 -17.28 12.69
N PHE A 25 1.96 -16.34 13.61
CA PHE A 25 0.87 -15.61 14.26
C PHE A 25 0.31 -14.48 13.38
N LEU A 26 1.02 -14.13 12.31
CA LEU A 26 0.70 -13.05 11.38
C LEU A 26 1.08 -13.46 9.96
N PRO A 27 0.32 -14.38 9.33
CA PRO A 27 0.60 -14.78 7.96
C PRO A 27 0.42 -13.60 7.02
N LEU A 28 1.50 -13.24 6.33
CA LEU A 28 1.51 -12.18 5.32
C LEU A 28 1.27 -12.82 3.95
N LEU A 29 0.18 -12.44 3.29
CA LEU A 29 -0.21 -12.96 1.98
C LEU A 29 0.54 -12.27 0.82
N GLY A 30 1.15 -11.12 1.09
CA GLY A 30 1.97 -10.37 0.15
C GLY A 30 1.86 -8.87 0.36
N THR A 31 2.46 -8.12 -0.55
CA THR A 31 2.30 -6.66 -0.61
C THR A 31 1.02 -6.32 -1.37
N ASP A 32 0.19 -5.46 -0.78
CA ASP A 32 -1.04 -5.00 -1.44
C ASP A 32 -0.77 -3.76 -2.30
N TYR A 33 -0.16 -2.73 -1.71
CA TYR A 33 0.31 -1.53 -2.40
C TYR A 33 1.43 -0.82 -1.62
N VAL A 34 2.11 0.11 -2.30
CA VAL A 34 3.00 1.10 -1.69
C VAL A 34 2.45 2.50 -1.96
N GLU A 35 2.31 3.32 -0.91
CA GLU A 35 1.88 4.71 -1.05
C GLU A 35 3.06 5.66 -0.87
N TYR A 36 3.16 6.59 -1.81
CA TYR A 36 4.10 7.69 -1.78
C TYR A 36 3.37 8.99 -1.53
N TYR A 37 3.90 9.79 -0.62
CA TYR A 37 3.53 11.18 -0.48
C TYR A 37 4.49 12.02 -1.32
N VAL A 38 3.92 12.77 -2.27
CA VAL A 38 4.69 13.47 -3.30
C VAL A 38 4.16 14.88 -3.55
N GLY A 39 5.05 15.78 -3.95
CA GLY A 39 4.70 17.16 -4.26
C GLY A 39 3.75 17.31 -5.44
N ASN A 40 3.75 16.36 -6.39
CA ASN A 40 2.80 16.35 -7.51
C ASN A 40 2.46 14.93 -7.96
N ALA A 41 1.34 14.40 -7.45
CA ALA A 41 0.90 13.03 -7.74
C ALA A 41 0.63 12.77 -9.24
N LYS A 42 0.14 13.78 -9.97
CA LYS A 42 -0.14 13.65 -11.41
C LYS A 42 1.14 13.49 -12.23
N GLN A 43 2.17 14.27 -11.91
CA GLN A 43 3.48 14.16 -12.56
C GLN A 43 4.18 12.85 -12.21
N ALA A 44 4.15 12.44 -10.93
CA ALA A 44 4.69 11.16 -10.49
C ALA A 44 4.02 10.00 -11.23
N ALA A 45 2.68 9.94 -11.23
CA ALA A 45 1.95 8.92 -11.97
C ALA A 45 2.27 8.94 -13.47
N HIS A 46 2.39 10.12 -14.08
CA HIS A 46 2.80 10.25 -15.48
C HIS A 46 4.20 9.70 -15.75
N PHE A 47 5.16 9.98 -14.87
CA PHE A 47 6.53 9.45 -14.96
C PHE A 47 6.54 7.92 -14.90
N TYR A 48 5.91 7.32 -13.88
CA TYR A 48 5.89 5.86 -13.74
C TYR A 48 5.18 5.16 -14.90
N LYS A 49 4.12 5.76 -15.44
CA LYS A 49 3.44 5.23 -16.63
C LYS A 49 4.33 5.29 -17.87
N THR A 50 4.98 6.43 -18.11
CA THR A 50 5.71 6.70 -19.35
C THR A 50 7.09 6.07 -19.36
N ALA A 51 7.82 6.16 -18.25
CA ALA A 51 9.20 5.69 -18.14
C ALA A 51 9.29 4.21 -17.75
N LEU A 52 8.35 3.71 -16.95
CA LEU A 52 8.42 2.35 -16.36
C LEU A 52 7.30 1.42 -16.84
N GLY A 53 6.36 1.91 -17.65
CA GLY A 53 5.33 1.10 -18.29
C GLY A 53 4.13 0.75 -17.40
N PHE A 54 3.98 1.40 -16.24
CA PHE A 54 2.79 1.27 -15.41
C PHE A 54 1.53 1.77 -16.15
N GLN A 55 0.37 1.28 -15.73
CA GLN A 55 -0.95 1.66 -16.25
C GLN A 55 -1.78 2.35 -15.18
N SER A 56 -2.72 3.21 -15.57
CA SER A 56 -3.66 3.81 -14.62
C SER A 56 -4.63 2.76 -14.09
N LEU A 57 -4.88 2.75 -12.78
CA LEU A 57 -5.82 1.84 -12.14
C LEU A 57 -7.00 2.57 -11.50
N ALA A 58 -6.74 3.57 -10.66
CA ALA A 58 -7.77 4.30 -9.92
C ALA A 58 -7.34 5.75 -9.64
N TYR A 59 -8.31 6.56 -9.24
CA TYR A 59 -8.13 7.98 -8.94
C TYR A 59 -9.05 8.40 -7.79
N ALA A 60 -8.54 9.26 -6.91
CA ALA A 60 -9.32 9.98 -5.91
C ALA A 60 -8.87 11.44 -5.87
N GLY A 61 -9.81 12.38 -5.84
CA GLY A 61 -9.55 13.81 -5.75
C GLY A 61 -10.85 14.62 -5.81
N LEU A 62 -10.76 15.89 -6.19
CA LEU A 62 -11.90 16.82 -6.14
C LEU A 62 -13.09 16.31 -6.96
N GLU A 63 -12.83 15.72 -8.12
CA GLU A 63 -13.81 15.15 -9.03
C GLU A 63 -14.53 13.93 -8.44
N THR A 64 -13.96 13.30 -7.41
CA THR A 64 -14.55 12.18 -6.67
C THR A 64 -15.01 12.57 -5.27
N GLY A 65 -15.03 13.88 -4.95
CA GLY A 65 -15.46 14.41 -3.65
C GLY A 65 -14.39 14.39 -2.55
N VAL A 66 -13.16 13.99 -2.85
CA VAL A 66 -12.02 14.04 -1.91
C VAL A 66 -11.38 15.43 -2.01
N THR A 67 -11.43 16.19 -0.92
CA THR A 67 -11.05 17.62 -0.93
C THR A 67 -9.73 17.93 -0.23
N ASP A 68 -9.22 17.00 0.57
CA ASP A 68 -7.99 17.12 1.36
C ASP A 68 -6.73 16.64 0.63
N ARG A 69 -6.89 15.76 -0.36
CA ARG A 69 -5.79 15.17 -1.12
C ARG A 69 -6.20 14.76 -2.53
N THR A 70 -5.20 14.49 -3.36
CA THR A 70 -5.38 13.84 -4.66
C THR A 70 -4.45 12.64 -4.77
N SER A 71 -5.01 11.47 -5.10
CA SER A 71 -4.31 10.20 -5.20
C SER A 71 -4.49 9.57 -6.58
N TYR A 72 -3.37 9.13 -7.17
CA TYR A 72 -3.34 8.37 -8.43
C TYR A 72 -2.80 6.98 -8.15
N VAL A 73 -3.58 5.95 -8.51
CA VAL A 73 -3.11 4.55 -8.42
C VAL A 73 -2.63 4.11 -9.79
N VAL A 74 -1.40 3.61 -9.83
CA VAL A 74 -0.81 2.99 -11.01
C VAL A 74 -0.48 1.52 -10.73
N VAL A 75 -0.60 0.68 -11.76
CA VAL A 75 -0.43 -0.77 -11.65
C VAL A 75 0.45 -1.33 -12.76
N GLN A 76 1.28 -2.31 -12.41
CA GLN A 76 2.01 -3.15 -13.37
C GLN A 76 2.04 -4.58 -12.81
N ASP A 77 1.35 -5.50 -13.49
CA ASP A 77 1.10 -6.85 -12.98
C ASP A 77 0.53 -6.81 -11.55
N LYS A 78 1.23 -7.35 -10.56
CA LYS A 78 0.81 -7.36 -9.15
C LYS A 78 1.26 -6.12 -8.36
N ILE A 79 2.09 -5.25 -8.95
CA ILE A 79 2.65 -4.08 -8.26
C ILE A 79 1.64 -2.94 -8.34
N ARG A 80 1.22 -2.43 -7.18
CA ARG A 80 0.36 -1.25 -7.05
C ARG A 80 1.11 -0.14 -6.33
N ILE A 81 1.13 1.04 -6.95
CA ILE A 81 1.71 2.25 -6.36
C ILE A 81 0.65 3.33 -6.31
N VAL A 82 0.48 3.94 -5.14
CA VAL A 82 -0.39 5.08 -4.91
C VAL A 82 0.49 6.33 -4.78
N PHE A 83 0.27 7.33 -5.63
CA PHE A 83 0.91 8.64 -5.47
C PHE A 83 -0.13 9.61 -4.92
N THR A 84 0.14 10.18 -3.75
CA THR A 84 -0.77 11.06 -3.04
C THR A 84 -0.12 12.43 -2.83
N THR A 85 -0.87 13.50 -3.12
CA THR A 85 -0.42 14.89 -2.95
C THR A 85 -1.45 15.67 -2.15
N PRO A 86 -1.02 16.61 -1.27
CA PRO A 86 -1.95 17.36 -0.44
C PRO A 86 -2.71 18.38 -1.27
N MET A 87 -3.97 18.63 -0.91
CA MET A 87 -4.67 19.84 -1.33
C MET A 87 -4.37 20.99 -0.36
N PRO A 88 -4.46 22.27 -0.80
CA PRO A 88 -4.27 23.41 0.09
C PRO A 88 -5.23 23.35 1.28
N GLY A 89 -4.69 23.45 2.49
CA GLY A 89 -5.41 23.39 3.75
C GLY A 89 -4.47 23.54 4.95
N GLU A 90 -5.04 23.65 6.14
CA GLU A 90 -4.30 23.60 7.40
C GLU A 90 -4.17 22.13 7.87
N ASP A 91 -3.16 21.83 8.68
CA ASP A 91 -2.92 20.51 9.30
C ASP A 91 -2.98 19.31 8.34
N ASN A 92 -2.06 19.26 7.38
CA ASN A 92 -1.98 18.18 6.39
C ASN A 92 -0.72 17.33 6.57
N GLU A 93 -0.89 16.10 7.07
CA GLU A 93 0.21 15.13 7.29
C GLU A 93 1.04 14.88 6.00
N ILE A 94 0.38 14.88 4.84
CA ILE A 94 1.05 14.67 3.54
C ILE A 94 2.01 15.82 3.27
N PHE A 95 1.58 17.06 3.55
CA PHE A 95 2.43 18.24 3.39
C PHE A 95 3.62 18.23 4.34
N ASP A 96 3.40 17.90 5.62
CA ASP A 96 4.46 17.86 6.63
C ASP A 96 5.53 16.79 6.32
N HIS A 97 5.09 15.63 5.84
CA HIS A 97 5.99 14.58 5.37
C HIS A 97 6.82 15.06 4.17
N ILE A 98 6.19 15.61 3.12
CA ILE A 98 6.90 16.10 1.93
C ILE A 98 7.91 17.19 2.31
N LYS A 99 7.55 18.08 3.22
CA LYS A 99 8.44 19.14 3.71
C LYS A 99 9.68 18.57 4.41
N LYS A 100 9.53 17.47 5.14
CA LYS A 100 10.60 16.86 5.94
C LYS A 100 11.48 15.90 5.13
N HIS A 101 10.90 15.19 4.18
CA HIS A 101 11.53 14.06 3.49
C HIS A 101 11.66 14.22 1.97
N GLY A 102 10.91 15.14 1.36
CA GLY A 102 10.70 15.19 -0.08
C GLY A 102 9.70 14.13 -0.53
N ASP A 103 9.73 13.79 -1.82
CA ASP A 103 8.88 12.71 -2.37
C ASP A 103 9.36 11.36 -1.83
N GLY A 104 8.51 10.67 -1.06
CA GLY A 104 8.92 9.50 -0.28
C GLY A 104 7.81 8.46 -0.10
N VAL A 105 8.21 7.24 0.26
CA VAL A 105 7.26 6.18 0.66
C VAL A 105 6.75 6.50 2.06
N LYS A 106 5.43 6.60 2.20
CA LYS A 106 4.76 6.75 3.50
C LYS A 106 4.21 5.43 4.02
N VAL A 107 3.58 4.64 3.15
CA VAL A 107 2.86 3.41 3.55
C VAL A 107 3.36 2.22 2.74
N ILE A 108 3.60 1.11 3.44
CA ILE A 108 3.79 -0.21 2.84
C ILE A 108 2.62 -1.06 3.31
N ALA A 109 1.65 -1.29 2.44
CA ALA A 109 0.47 -2.07 2.76
C ALA A 109 0.72 -3.56 2.51
N LEU A 110 0.38 -4.37 3.50
CA LEU A 110 0.50 -5.82 3.46
C LEU A 110 -0.89 -6.45 3.48
N TRP A 111 -1.08 -7.46 2.66
CA TRP A 111 -2.31 -8.24 2.65
C TRP A 111 -2.26 -9.31 3.74
N VAL A 112 -3.28 -9.32 4.58
CA VAL A 112 -3.48 -10.27 5.68
C VAL A 112 -4.91 -10.79 5.66
N ASP A 113 -5.16 -11.93 6.30
CA ASP A 113 -6.51 -12.51 6.43
C ASP A 113 -7.43 -11.66 7.32
N ASP A 114 -6.89 -11.04 8.38
CA ASP A 114 -7.66 -10.21 9.33
C ASP A 114 -6.81 -9.04 9.85
N ALA A 115 -7.17 -7.83 9.44
CA ALA A 115 -6.48 -6.60 9.83
C ALA A 115 -6.64 -6.25 11.33
N ASN A 116 -7.74 -6.65 11.97
CA ASN A 116 -7.96 -6.43 13.40
C ASN A 116 -7.01 -7.30 14.21
N LYS A 117 -7.01 -8.61 13.92
CA LYS A 117 -6.12 -9.56 14.57
C LYS A 117 -4.66 -9.20 14.32
N ALA A 118 -4.31 -8.77 13.11
CA ALA A 118 -2.97 -8.32 12.78
C ALA A 118 -2.51 -7.16 13.67
N TRP A 119 -3.38 -6.17 13.86
CA TRP A 119 -3.11 -5.02 14.72
C TRP A 119 -3.01 -5.42 16.19
N GLU A 120 -3.92 -6.26 16.70
CA GLU A 120 -3.89 -6.73 18.11
C GLU A 120 -2.62 -7.52 18.42
N GLU A 121 -2.25 -8.47 17.55
CA GLU A 121 -1.06 -9.30 17.76
C GLU A 121 0.23 -8.48 17.70
N THR A 122 0.31 -7.50 16.81
CA THR A 122 1.51 -6.65 16.68
C THR A 122 1.61 -5.62 17.82
N THR A 123 0.53 -4.95 18.16
CA THR A 123 0.51 -3.94 19.25
C THR A 123 0.70 -4.57 20.63
N SER A 124 0.13 -5.75 20.88
CA SER A 124 0.38 -6.51 22.13
C SER A 124 1.85 -6.92 22.31
N ARG A 125 2.63 -6.94 21.22
CA ARG A 125 4.08 -7.20 21.21
C ARG A 125 4.93 -5.93 21.20
N GLY A 126 4.32 -4.76 21.37
CA GLY A 126 5.01 -3.48 21.54
C GLY A 126 5.12 -2.62 20.28
N ALA A 127 4.47 -2.99 19.17
CA ALA A 127 4.34 -2.09 18.03
C ALA A 127 3.46 -0.88 18.39
N GLU A 128 3.84 0.31 17.95
CA GLU A 128 3.04 1.52 18.16
C GLU A 128 1.92 1.57 17.11
N SER A 129 0.68 1.79 17.54
CA SER A 129 -0.46 1.95 16.64
C SER A 129 -0.28 3.22 15.78
N TYR A 130 -0.45 3.07 14.46
CA TYR A 130 -0.55 4.19 13.52
C TYR A 130 -2.01 4.42 13.12
N LEU A 131 -2.72 3.34 12.81
CA LEU A 131 -4.12 3.35 12.41
C LEU A 131 -4.82 2.20 13.13
N GLU A 132 -5.73 2.55 14.05
CA GLU A 132 -6.61 1.55 14.65
C GLU A 132 -7.48 0.89 13.56
N PRO A 133 -7.85 -0.40 13.74
CA PRO A 133 -8.62 -1.11 12.74
C PRO A 133 -9.91 -0.38 12.37
N LYS A 134 -10.08 -0.13 11.07
CA LYS A 134 -11.28 0.47 10.49
C LYS A 134 -11.77 -0.35 9.31
N THR A 135 -13.09 -0.41 9.14
CA THR A 135 -13.73 -1.07 8.01
C THR A 135 -14.43 -0.02 7.15
N GLU A 136 -14.13 -0.03 5.85
CA GLU A 136 -14.79 0.78 4.85
C GLU A 136 -15.62 -0.13 3.94
N LYS A 137 -16.78 0.35 3.47
CA LYS A 137 -17.74 -0.45 2.70
C LYS A 137 -18.33 0.35 1.56
N ASP A 138 -18.48 -0.30 0.42
CA ASP A 138 -19.18 0.22 -0.75
C ASP A 138 -20.10 -0.84 -1.37
N ASN A 139 -20.44 -0.68 -2.65
CA ASN A 139 -21.31 -1.61 -3.37
C ASN A 139 -20.60 -2.92 -3.77
N ASP A 140 -19.27 -2.92 -3.82
CA ASP A 140 -18.44 -4.04 -4.30
C ASP A 140 -17.90 -4.89 -3.15
N GLY A 141 -17.93 -4.38 -1.92
CA GLY A 141 -17.63 -5.16 -0.72
C GLY A 141 -17.22 -4.29 0.46
N GLU A 142 -16.38 -4.87 1.32
CA GLU A 142 -15.79 -4.19 2.46
C GLU A 142 -14.28 -4.46 2.53
N VAL A 143 -13.55 -3.49 3.06
CA VAL A 143 -12.11 -3.58 3.30
C VAL A 143 -11.83 -3.19 4.74
N ALA A 144 -11.13 -4.06 5.47
CA ALA A 144 -10.61 -3.77 6.79
C ALA A 144 -9.14 -3.35 6.67
N THR A 145 -8.79 -2.22 7.27
CA THR A 145 -7.41 -1.70 7.27
C THR A 145 -6.99 -1.38 8.69
N SER A 146 -5.72 -1.59 8.99
CA SER A 146 -5.07 -1.21 10.24
C SER A 146 -3.61 -0.91 9.96
N GLY A 147 -2.93 -0.24 10.88
CA GLY A 147 -1.54 0.15 10.68
C GLY A 147 -0.78 0.29 11.99
N ILE A 148 0.50 -0.10 11.93
CA ILE A 148 1.49 0.13 12.99
C ILE A 148 2.63 0.97 12.44
N LYS A 149 3.31 1.69 13.33
CA LYS A 149 4.57 2.34 12.97
C LYS A 149 5.67 1.31 12.82
N ILE A 150 6.53 1.52 11.84
CA ILE A 150 7.73 0.70 11.60
C ILE A 150 8.97 1.48 12.05
N TYR A 151 9.86 1.83 11.12
CA TYR A 151 11.04 2.63 11.38
C TYR A 151 10.93 4.00 10.73
N GLY A 152 11.60 4.97 11.35
CA GLY A 152 11.61 6.33 10.87
C GLY A 152 10.24 7.01 10.95
N ASP A 153 10.19 8.17 10.34
CA ASP A 153 8.97 8.94 10.10
C ASP A 153 9.01 9.47 8.66
N THR A 154 9.72 8.70 7.81
CA THR A 154 10.05 9.06 6.43
C THR A 154 8.82 9.23 5.62
#